data_AF-A0A1F3VBF4-F1
#
_entry.id   AF-A0A1F3VBF4-F1
#
_cell.length_a   1.000
_cell.length_b   1.000
_cell.length_c   1.000
_cell.angle_alpha   90.00
_cell.angle_beta   90.00
_cell.angle_gamma   90.00
#
_symmetry.space_group_name_H-M   'P 1'
#
loop_
_entity.id
_entity.type
_entity.pdbx_description
1 polymer ?
#
loop_
_entity_poly.entity_id
_entity_poly.type
_entity_poly.pdbx_seq_one_letter_code
_entity_poly.pdbx_strand_id
1 'polypeptide(L)'
;MSDTTRIFIKDLYLIDIKSKHVHSIFDGMKIGRSKLDVSYADDSGLSHEHCKITVEDGKVFLEDFSSSNGTFINNRKIFKAELIEGDMLRIGNQEMIVSASPNSSELIKYPNFLKKTSIFMVIIYWLKGLAFWAGVMTMPYLFAWFTLRKNYSKPQRYAAFSWLILLVVFMLISLLADIPIKQR
;
A
#
# COMPACT_ATOMS: atom_id res chain seq x y z
N MET A 1 5.70 5.17 -42.85
CA MET A 1 5.16 6.53 -42.67
C MET A 1 3.79 6.40 -42.02
N SER A 2 3.79 6.33 -40.69
CA SER A 2 2.65 6.57 -39.79
C SER A 2 3.27 6.80 -38.42
N ASP A 3 3.73 8.02 -38.20
CA ASP A 3 4.25 8.44 -36.90
C ASP A 3 3.02 8.65 -36.00
N THR A 4 2.47 7.53 -35.52
CA THR A 4 1.36 7.51 -34.58
C THR A 4 1.85 8.26 -33.35
N THR A 5 1.32 9.46 -33.13
CA THR A 5 1.70 10.33 -32.01
C THR A 5 1.55 9.53 -30.71
N ARG A 6 2.66 9.04 -30.16
CA ARG A 6 2.68 8.28 -28.91
C ARG A 6 2.15 9.20 -27.82
N ILE A 7 0.98 8.90 -27.29
CA ILE A 7 0.41 9.63 -26.17
C ILE A 7 1.15 9.14 -24.92
N PHE A 8 2.09 9.94 -24.45
CA PHE A 8 2.76 9.70 -23.18
C PHE A 8 1.84 10.11 -22.05
N ILE A 9 1.59 9.18 -21.12
CA ILE A 9 0.93 9.52 -19.86
C ILE A 9 2.00 10.12 -18.98
N LYS A 10 1.87 11.40 -18.65
CA LYS A 10 2.92 12.16 -17.95
C LYS A 10 3.20 11.65 -16.52
N ASP A 11 2.32 10.81 -15.98
CA ASP A 11 2.29 10.55 -14.55
C ASP A 11 2.29 9.04 -14.20
N LEU A 12 2.66 8.14 -15.12
CA LEU A 12 2.76 6.70 -14.79
C LEU A 12 4.02 6.05 -15.39
N TYR A 13 4.71 5.26 -14.56
CA TYR A 13 5.96 4.58 -14.89
C TYR A 13 5.90 3.12 -14.49
N LEU A 14 6.54 2.26 -15.28
CA LEU A 14 6.89 0.90 -14.90
C LEU A 14 8.33 0.85 -14.42
N ILE A 15 8.54 0.37 -13.21
CA ILE A 15 9.88 0.22 -12.63
C ILE A 15 10.16 -1.27 -12.48
N ASP A 16 11.17 -1.77 -13.18
CA ASP A 16 11.64 -3.14 -13.02
C ASP A 16 12.43 -3.28 -11.70
N ILE A 17 12.01 -4.22 -10.87
CA ILE A 17 12.58 -4.44 -9.54
C ILE A 17 14.00 -5.00 -9.62
N LYS A 18 14.30 -5.83 -10.64
CA LYS A 18 15.62 -6.47 -10.82
C LYS A 18 16.61 -5.53 -11.48
N SER A 19 16.26 -4.97 -12.64
CA SER A 19 17.17 -4.10 -13.40
C SER A 19 17.21 -2.66 -12.87
N LYS A 20 16.20 -2.25 -12.08
CA LYS A 20 15.97 -0.86 -11.65
C LYS A 20 15.74 0.11 -12.81
N HIS A 21 15.43 -0.40 -13.99
CA HIS A 21 15.09 0.43 -15.14
C HIS A 21 13.69 1.01 -14.98
N VAL A 22 13.54 2.27 -15.38
CA VAL A 22 12.27 3.00 -15.34
C VAL A 22 11.81 3.22 -16.77
N HIS A 23 10.59 2.79 -17.06
CA HIS A 23 9.95 2.92 -18.36
C HIS A 23 8.74 3.83 -18.23
N SER A 24 8.72 4.93 -18.98
CA SER A 24 7.54 5.79 -19.09
C SER A 24 6.43 5.06 -19.85
N ILE A 25 5.23 5.04 -19.28
CA ILE A 25 4.09 4.38 -19.91
C ILE A 25 3.51 5.28 -21.01
N PHE A 26 3.20 4.68 -22.15
CA PHE A 26 2.52 5.35 -23.26
C PHE A 26 1.53 4.40 -23.94
N ASP A 27 0.57 4.98 -24.65
CA ASP A 27 -0.43 4.19 -25.36
C ASP A 27 0.21 3.35 -26.49
N GLY A 28 -0.14 2.07 -26.51
CA GLY A 28 0.36 1.12 -27.50
C GLY A 28 1.66 0.42 -27.14
N MET A 29 2.26 0.73 -25.99
CA MET A 29 3.52 0.15 -25.51
C MET A 29 3.43 -1.38 -25.43
N LYS A 30 4.34 -2.08 -26.12
CA LYS A 30 4.40 -3.55 -26.10
C LYS A 30 5.55 -4.06 -25.24
N ILE A 31 5.29 -5.15 -24.53
CA ILE A 31 6.27 -5.82 -23.66
C ILE A 31 6.39 -7.29 -24.07
N GLY A 32 7.61 -7.80 -24.14
CA GLY A 32 7.84 -9.20 -24.51
C GLY A 32 9.33 -9.58 -24.57
N ARG A 33 9.60 -10.73 -25.20
CA ARG A 33 10.96 -11.24 -25.43
C ARG A 33 11.56 -10.72 -26.74
N SER A 34 10.71 -10.39 -27.72
CA SER A 34 11.18 -9.85 -29.00
C SER A 34 11.58 -8.37 -28.87
N LYS A 35 12.19 -7.81 -29.91
CA LYS A 35 12.66 -6.42 -29.94
C LYS A 35 11.46 -5.45 -30.03
N LEU A 36 10.86 -5.18 -28.87
CA LEU A 36 9.69 -4.32 -28.64
C LEU A 36 10.09 -3.06 -27.86
N ASP A 37 9.11 -2.29 -27.39
CA ASP A 37 9.36 -1.09 -26.58
C ASP A 37 10.00 -1.44 -25.24
N VAL A 38 9.58 -2.55 -24.62
CA VAL A 38 10.28 -3.16 -23.47
C VAL A 38 10.52 -4.63 -23.78
N SER A 39 11.79 -5.00 -23.86
CA SER A 39 12.22 -6.33 -24.27
C SER A 39 13.18 -6.98 -23.28
N TYR A 40 12.89 -8.21 -22.89
CA TYR A 40 13.79 -9.04 -22.08
C TYR A 40 14.15 -10.30 -22.89
N ALA A 41 15.18 -10.20 -23.74
CA ALA A 41 15.54 -11.25 -24.69
C ALA A 41 15.93 -12.58 -24.02
N ASP A 42 16.54 -12.50 -22.84
CA ASP A 42 17.04 -13.65 -22.09
C ASP A 42 15.97 -14.34 -21.22
N ASP A 43 14.77 -13.76 -21.13
CA ASP A 43 13.70 -14.31 -20.31
C ASP A 43 12.86 -15.33 -21.09
N SER A 44 13.15 -16.62 -20.87
CA SER A 44 12.39 -17.73 -21.46
C SER A 44 10.94 -17.81 -20.99
N GLY A 45 10.59 -17.13 -19.90
CA GLY A 45 9.23 -17.05 -19.38
C GLY A 45 8.35 -16.02 -20.10
N LEU A 46 8.95 -15.15 -20.92
CA LEU A 46 8.25 -14.13 -21.71
C LEU A 46 7.99 -14.65 -23.13
N SER A 47 6.81 -14.30 -23.65
CA SER A 47 6.42 -14.58 -25.05
C SER A 47 7.00 -13.50 -25.96
N HIS A 48 7.09 -13.76 -27.27
CA HIS A 48 7.66 -12.79 -28.23
C HIS A 48 6.96 -11.44 -28.16
N GLU A 49 5.64 -11.43 -28.26
CA GLU A 49 4.76 -10.34 -27.83
C GLU A 49 3.93 -10.90 -26.67
N HIS A 50 4.14 -10.41 -25.44
CA HIS A 50 3.54 -11.00 -24.24
C HIS A 50 2.31 -10.22 -23.80
N CYS A 51 2.46 -8.91 -23.67
CA CYS A 51 1.37 -8.02 -23.30
C CYS A 51 1.54 -6.64 -23.94
N LYS A 52 0.45 -5.89 -23.93
CA LYS A 52 0.38 -4.52 -24.45
C LYS A 52 -0.30 -3.63 -23.42
N ILE A 53 0.17 -2.41 -23.32
CA ILE A 53 -0.51 -1.35 -22.58
C ILE A 53 -1.35 -0.54 -23.56
N THR A 54 -2.61 -0.33 -23.20
CA THR A 54 -3.53 0.56 -23.91
C THR A 54 -4.04 1.66 -22.99
N VAL A 55 -4.32 2.81 -23.56
CA VAL A 55 -4.93 3.94 -22.85
C VAL A 55 -6.33 4.14 -23.41
N GLU A 56 -7.34 3.92 -22.58
CA GLU A 56 -8.75 4.03 -22.94
C GLU A 56 -9.44 4.94 -21.91
N ASP A 57 -10.12 5.99 -22.36
CA ASP A 57 -10.84 6.93 -21.49
C ASP A 57 -10.00 7.53 -20.34
N GLY A 58 -8.71 7.79 -20.59
CA GLY A 58 -7.77 8.31 -19.60
C GLY A 58 -7.30 7.29 -18.55
N LYS A 59 -7.71 6.03 -18.68
CA LYS A 59 -7.28 4.91 -17.84
C LYS A 59 -6.24 4.07 -18.57
N VAL A 60 -5.32 3.49 -17.80
CA VAL A 60 -4.25 2.63 -18.32
C VAL A 60 -4.68 1.19 -18.15
N PHE A 61 -4.66 0.42 -19.22
CA PHE A 61 -4.96 -1.01 -19.20
C PHE A 61 -3.75 -1.81 -19.64
N LEU A 62 -3.58 -2.98 -19.05
CA LEU A 62 -2.67 -4.01 -19.51
C LEU A 62 -3.47 -5.18 -20.06
N GLU A 63 -3.14 -5.57 -21.29
CA GLU A 63 -3.76 -6.67 -22.01
C GLU A 63 -2.73 -7.75 -22.34
N ASP A 64 -3.01 -8.99 -21.97
CA ASP A 64 -2.20 -10.18 -22.26
C ASP A 64 -2.55 -10.75 -23.64
N PHE A 65 -1.54 -10.98 -24.48
CA PHE A 65 -1.73 -11.55 -25.82
C PHE A 65 -1.70 -13.08 -25.81
N SER A 66 -2.49 -13.69 -24.92
CA SER A 66 -2.52 -15.15 -24.70
C SER A 66 -1.13 -15.73 -24.49
N SER A 67 -0.37 -15.10 -23.61
CA SER A 67 1.00 -15.48 -23.37
C SER A 67 1.12 -16.86 -22.73
N SER A 68 2.26 -17.53 -22.95
CA SER A 68 2.47 -18.93 -22.53
C SER A 68 2.34 -19.11 -21.01
N ASN A 69 2.86 -18.17 -20.23
CA ASN A 69 2.83 -18.21 -18.76
C ASN A 69 1.74 -17.32 -18.15
N GLY A 70 1.12 -16.46 -18.95
CA GLY A 70 0.16 -15.46 -18.50
C GLY A 70 0.81 -14.23 -17.86
N THR A 71 0.03 -13.16 -17.82
CA THR A 71 0.33 -11.91 -17.12
C THR A 71 -0.37 -11.87 -15.76
N PHE A 72 0.28 -11.35 -14.73
CA PHE A 72 -0.27 -11.26 -13.38
C PHE A 72 -0.17 -9.86 -12.80
N ILE A 73 -1.25 -9.36 -12.19
CA ILE A 73 -1.27 -8.15 -11.36
C ILE A 73 -1.60 -8.56 -9.93
N ASN A 74 -0.79 -8.14 -8.96
CA ASN A 74 -0.97 -8.46 -7.54
C ASN A 74 -1.22 -9.96 -7.30
N ASN A 75 -0.42 -10.81 -7.97
CA ASN A 75 -0.49 -12.27 -7.98
C ASN A 75 -1.77 -12.88 -8.58
N ARG A 76 -2.63 -12.09 -9.22
CA ARG A 76 -3.82 -12.59 -9.93
C ARG A 76 -3.56 -12.60 -11.43
N LYS A 77 -3.84 -13.72 -12.09
CA LYS A 77 -3.72 -13.84 -13.55
C LYS A 77 -4.79 -12.98 -14.20
N ILE A 78 -4.41 -12.18 -15.18
CA ILE A 78 -5.30 -11.27 -15.90
C ILE A 78 -5.27 -11.56 -17.41
N PHE A 79 -6.35 -11.15 -18.09
CA PHE A 79 -6.39 -11.06 -19.55
C PHE A 79 -6.37 -9.60 -19.98
N LYS A 80 -7.23 -8.77 -19.38
CA LYS A 80 -7.19 -7.31 -19.46
C LYS A 80 -7.51 -6.74 -18.07
N ALA A 81 -6.75 -5.77 -17.61
CA ALA A 81 -6.96 -5.13 -16.31
C ALA A 81 -6.44 -3.69 -16.30
N GLU A 82 -7.11 -2.82 -15.53
CA GLU A 82 -6.65 -1.46 -15.28
C GLU A 82 -5.39 -1.50 -14.41
N LEU A 83 -4.38 -0.71 -14.76
CA LEU A 83 -3.15 -0.51 -13.98
C LEU A 83 -3.31 0.72 -13.10
N ILE A 84 -3.09 0.54 -11.80
CA ILE A 84 -3.17 1.59 -10.79
C ILE A 84 -1.79 1.74 -10.14
N GLU A 85 -1.47 2.94 -9.67
CA GLU A 85 -0.26 3.18 -8.88
C GLU A 85 -0.14 2.19 -7.71
N GLY A 86 1.05 1.62 -7.55
CA GLY A 86 1.37 0.62 -6.53
C GLY A 86 1.11 -0.82 -6.96
N ASP A 87 0.49 -1.06 -8.11
CA ASP A 87 0.27 -2.41 -8.61
C ASP A 87 1.59 -3.13 -8.93
N MET A 88 1.66 -4.39 -8.52
CA MET A 88 2.78 -5.27 -8.81
C MET A 88 2.47 -6.14 -10.02
N LEU A 89 3.20 -5.92 -11.10
CA LEU A 89 3.08 -6.68 -12.32
C LEU A 89 4.13 -7.79 -12.38
N ARG A 90 3.72 -8.99 -12.77
CA ARG A 90 4.61 -10.12 -13.00
C ARG A 90 4.34 -10.74 -14.38
N ILE A 91 5.38 -10.75 -15.21
CA ILE A 91 5.38 -11.28 -16.58
C ILE A 91 6.65 -12.10 -16.78
N GLY A 92 6.51 -13.37 -17.17
CA GLY A 92 7.65 -14.30 -17.17
C GLY A 92 8.38 -14.32 -15.83
N ASN A 93 9.69 -14.02 -15.84
CA ASN A 93 10.53 -13.90 -14.65
C ASN A 93 10.73 -12.44 -14.20
N GLN A 94 10.09 -11.47 -14.85
CA GLN A 94 10.19 -10.06 -14.49
C GLN A 94 9.10 -9.66 -13.49
N GLU A 95 9.49 -8.82 -12.54
CA GLU A 95 8.58 -8.17 -11.60
C GLU A 95 8.77 -6.67 -11.72
N MET A 96 7.66 -5.96 -11.94
CA MET A 96 7.64 -4.51 -12.15
C MET A 96 6.59 -3.88 -11.26
N ILE A 97 6.82 -2.65 -10.81
CA ILE A 97 5.85 -1.87 -10.04
C ILE A 97 5.39 -0.65 -10.84
N VAL A 98 4.10 -0.36 -10.76
CA VAL A 98 3.50 0.85 -11.32
C VAL A 98 3.70 2.00 -10.31
N SER A 99 4.22 3.14 -10.76
CA SER A 99 4.49 4.30 -9.91
C SER A 99 4.10 5.61 -10.60
N ALA A 100 3.58 6.59 -9.86
CA ALA A 100 3.31 7.92 -10.40
C ALA A 100 4.56 8.82 -10.49
N SER A 101 5.65 8.42 -9.84
CA SER A 101 6.93 9.15 -9.86
C SER A 101 8.04 8.30 -10.46
N PRO A 102 8.89 8.89 -11.33
CA PRO A 102 10.08 8.19 -11.84
C PRO A 102 11.17 8.07 -10.76
N ASN A 103 11.08 8.86 -9.68
CA ASN A 103 12.08 8.93 -8.63
C ASN A 103 11.77 7.91 -7.53
N SER A 104 11.77 6.63 -7.89
CA SER A 104 11.39 5.49 -7.06
C SER A 104 12.52 4.98 -6.14
N SER A 105 13.49 5.84 -5.81
CA SER A 105 14.56 5.50 -4.87
C SER A 105 14.01 5.09 -3.50
N GLU A 106 12.82 5.56 -3.12
CA GLU A 106 12.11 5.10 -1.92
C GLU A 106 11.40 3.74 -2.09
N LEU A 107 10.76 3.49 -3.24
CA LEU A 107 10.07 2.21 -3.51
C LEU A 107 11.06 1.03 -3.64
N ILE A 108 12.21 1.26 -4.28
CA ILE A 108 13.29 0.26 -4.44
C ILE A 108 13.98 -0.03 -3.09
N LYS A 109 14.00 0.93 -2.16
CA LYS A 109 14.61 0.76 -0.82
C LYS A 109 13.73 -0.06 0.13
N TYR A 110 12.42 -0.12 -0.12
CA TYR A 110 11.46 -0.85 0.71
C TYR A 110 10.50 -1.73 -0.12
N PRO A 111 11.00 -2.74 -0.87
CA PRO A 111 10.17 -3.59 -1.74
C PRO A 111 9.08 -4.37 -0.99
N ASN A 112 9.23 -4.54 0.33
CA ASN A 112 8.27 -5.24 1.19
C ASN A 112 7.29 -4.31 1.93
N PHE A 113 7.28 -3.00 1.64
CA PHE A 113 6.42 -2.06 2.36
C PHE A 113 4.92 -2.41 2.21
N LEU A 114 4.49 -2.83 1.02
CA LEU A 114 3.10 -3.22 0.75
C LEU A 114 2.64 -4.49 1.50
N LYS A 115 3.56 -5.36 1.95
CA LYS A 115 3.24 -6.47 2.87
C LYS A 115 3.36 -6.06 4.34
N LYS A 116 4.26 -5.12 4.65
CA LYS A 116 4.56 -4.69 6.02
C LYS A 116 3.46 -3.86 6.64
N THR A 117 2.68 -3.13 5.84
CA THR A 117 1.48 -2.40 6.28
C THR A 117 0.44 -3.31 6.93
N SER A 118 0.40 -4.61 6.64
CA SER A 118 -0.59 -5.50 7.28
C SER A 118 -0.11 -6.05 8.62
N ILE A 119 1.15 -6.50 8.76
CA ILE A 119 1.63 -7.14 10.00
C ILE A 119 2.10 -6.11 11.03
N PHE A 120 2.85 -5.09 10.60
CA PHE A 120 3.36 -4.06 11.51
C PHE A 120 2.23 -3.24 12.13
N MET A 121 1.21 -2.94 11.34
CA MET A 121 0.03 -2.22 11.78
C MET A 121 -0.82 -3.09 12.73
N VAL A 122 -0.98 -4.39 12.43
CA VAL A 122 -1.60 -5.36 13.35
C VAL A 122 -0.87 -5.40 14.69
N ILE A 123 0.46 -5.50 14.70
CA ILE A 123 1.26 -5.49 15.95
C ILE A 123 1.05 -4.18 16.72
N ILE A 124 1.06 -3.03 16.05
CA ILE A 124 0.79 -1.73 16.70
C ILE A 124 -0.61 -1.71 17.32
N TYR A 125 -1.64 -2.21 16.63
CA TYR A 125 -2.99 -2.28 17.17
C TYR A 125 -3.11 -3.26 18.33
N TRP A 126 -2.41 -4.40 18.29
CA TRP A 126 -2.30 -5.32 19.43
C TRP A 126 -1.62 -4.67 20.63
N LEU A 127 -0.52 -3.93 20.42
CA LEU A 127 0.18 -3.21 21.49
C LEU A 127 -0.66 -2.06 22.07
N LYS A 128 -1.33 -1.28 21.22
CA LYS A 128 -2.30 -0.25 21.65
C LYS A 128 -3.44 -0.86 22.46
N GLY A 129 -3.99 -1.98 22.01
CA GLY A 129 -5.04 -2.72 22.72
C GLY A 129 -4.57 -3.31 24.05
N LEU A 130 -3.37 -3.88 24.10
CA LEU A 130 -2.78 -4.43 25.33
C LEU A 130 -2.52 -3.32 26.35
N ALA A 131 -1.98 -2.17 25.93
CA ALA A 131 -1.77 -1.02 26.80
C ALA A 131 -3.10 -0.47 27.33
N PHE A 132 -4.15 -0.44 26.49
CA PHE A 132 -5.51 -0.09 26.90
C PHE A 132 -6.04 -1.03 27.98
N TRP A 133 -5.99 -2.35 27.77
CA TRP A 133 -6.48 -3.33 28.75
C TRP A 133 -5.66 -3.34 30.04
N ALA A 134 -4.33 -3.15 29.95
CA ALA A 134 -3.49 -2.97 31.13
C ALA A 134 -3.92 -1.74 31.94
N GLY A 135 -4.23 -0.63 31.27
CA GLY A 135 -4.83 0.56 31.91
C GLY A 135 -6.17 0.25 32.57
N VAL A 136 -7.09 -0.40 31.86
CA VAL A 136 -8.43 -0.75 32.38
C VAL A 136 -8.35 -1.67 33.59
N MET A 137 -7.45 -2.65 33.59
CA MET A 137 -7.29 -3.60 34.70
C MET A 137 -6.56 -3.02 35.91
N THR A 138 -5.59 -2.12 35.69
CA THR A 138 -4.80 -1.51 36.78
C THR A 138 -5.45 -0.26 37.37
N MET A 139 -6.31 0.44 36.61
CA MET A 139 -6.94 1.69 37.03
C MET A 139 -7.79 1.59 38.30
N PRO A 140 -8.65 0.56 38.51
CA PRO A 140 -9.41 0.43 39.75
C PRO A 140 -8.52 0.34 40.99
N TYR A 141 -7.34 -0.28 40.87
CA TYR A 141 -6.38 -0.42 41.96
C TYR A 141 -5.64 0.90 42.23
N LEU A 142 -5.21 1.61 41.17
CA LEU A 142 -4.61 2.94 41.31
C LEU A 142 -5.60 3.93 41.95
N PHE A 143 -6.85 3.86 41.52
CA PHE A 143 -7.94 4.69 42.02
C PHE A 143 -8.29 4.37 43.49
N ALA A 144 -8.41 3.09 43.84
CA ALA A 144 -8.63 2.65 45.22
C ALA A 144 -7.48 3.10 46.13
N TRP A 145 -6.23 3.00 45.65
CA TRP A 145 -5.04 3.43 46.38
C TRP A 145 -5.02 4.95 46.65
N PHE A 146 -5.46 5.78 45.69
CA PHE A 146 -5.57 7.23 45.87
C PHE A 146 -6.76 7.64 46.75
N THR A 147 -7.92 7.01 46.58
CA THR A 147 -9.17 7.48 47.19
C THR A 147 -9.43 6.93 48.59
N LEU A 148 -8.89 5.77 48.93
CA LEU A 148 -9.10 5.11 50.23
C LEU A 148 -8.02 5.47 51.27
N ARG A 149 -6.98 6.24 50.90
CA ARG A 149 -5.95 6.69 51.84
C ARG A 149 -6.53 7.71 52.82
N LYS A 150 -6.27 7.50 54.12
CA LYS A 150 -6.85 8.30 55.22
C LYS A 150 -6.52 9.81 55.19
N ASN A 151 -5.55 10.25 54.39
CA ASN A 151 -5.04 11.64 54.40
C ASN A 151 -5.49 12.52 53.23
N TYR A 152 -6.40 12.09 52.36
CA TYR A 152 -6.89 12.91 51.25
C TYR A 152 -8.26 13.54 51.53
N SER A 153 -8.37 14.86 51.32
CA SER A 153 -9.60 15.63 51.48
C SER A 153 -10.60 15.36 50.34
N LYS A 154 -11.91 15.60 50.57
CA LYS A 154 -12.95 15.38 49.55
C LYS A 154 -12.69 16.14 48.23
N PRO A 155 -12.25 17.42 48.24
CA PRO A 155 -11.91 18.14 47.01
C PRO A 155 -10.79 17.49 46.18
N GLN A 156 -9.75 16.97 46.84
CA GLN A 156 -8.65 16.28 46.17
C GLN A 156 -9.11 14.99 45.48
N ARG A 157 -10.07 14.28 46.11
CA ARG A 157 -10.69 13.08 45.52
C ARG A 157 -11.53 13.42 44.29
N TYR A 158 -12.31 14.50 44.33
CA TYR A 158 -13.10 14.96 43.18
C TYR A 158 -12.22 15.43 42.02
N ALA A 159 -11.12 16.12 42.30
CA ALA A 159 -10.16 16.52 41.27
C ALA A 159 -9.51 15.32 40.58
N ALA A 160 -9.08 14.31 41.33
CA ALA A 160 -8.54 13.07 40.78
C ALA A 160 -9.57 12.31 39.93
N PHE A 161 -10.84 12.26 40.36
CA PHE A 161 -11.91 11.62 39.60
C PHE A 161 -12.23 12.36 38.30
N SER A 162 -12.23 13.70 38.33
CA SER A 162 -12.47 14.52 37.15
C SER A 162 -11.37 14.35 36.11
N TRP A 163 -10.11 14.28 36.55
CA TRP A 163 -8.97 14.01 35.67
C TRP A 163 -9.05 12.62 35.01
N LEU A 164 -9.50 11.61 35.76
CA LEU A 164 -9.72 10.26 35.24
C LEU A 164 -10.78 10.24 34.13
N ILE A 165 -11.90 10.93 34.32
CA ILE A 165 -12.96 11.04 33.31
C ILE A 165 -12.41 11.69 32.03
N LEU A 166 -11.65 12.78 32.16
CA LEU A 166 -11.05 13.46 31.01
C LEU A 166 -10.10 12.55 30.23
N LEU A 167 -9.26 11.76 30.92
CA LEU A 167 -8.38 10.79 30.26
C LEU A 167 -9.16 9.71 29.50
N VAL A 168 -10.23 9.17 30.10
CA VAL A 168 -11.07 8.16 29.45
C VAL A 168 -11.76 8.74 28.21
N VAL A 169 -12.29 9.96 28.30
CA VAL A 169 -12.93 10.65 27.17
C VAL A 169 -11.91 10.93 26.06
N PHE A 170 -10.72 11.43 26.39
CA PHE A 170 -9.65 11.66 25.42
C PHE A 170 -9.24 10.38 24.70
N MET A 171 -9.15 9.26 25.43
CA MET A 171 -8.80 7.96 24.86
C MET A 171 -9.90 7.43 23.93
N LEU A 172 -11.18 7.62 24.29
CA LEU A 172 -12.32 7.27 23.43
C LEU A 172 -12.34 8.08 22.14
N ILE A 173 -12.07 9.39 22.21
CA ILE A 173 -12.00 10.26 21.02
C ILE A 173 -10.85 9.82 20.10
N SER A 174 -9.69 9.52 20.68
CA SER A 174 -8.52 9.04 19.93
C SER A 174 -8.79 7.70 19.23
N LEU A 175 -9.55 6.81 19.86
CA LEU A 175 -9.96 5.53 19.27
C LEU A 175 -10.93 5.73 18.09
N LEU A 176 -11.84 6.71 18.19
CA LEU A 176 -12.80 7.04 17.13
C LEU A 176 -12.17 7.77 15.94
N ALA A 177 -11.11 8.55 16.18
CA ALA A 177 -10.38 9.28 15.13
C ALA A 177 -9.64 8.36 14.14
N ASP A 178 -9.28 7.14 14.57
CA ASP A 178 -8.59 6.13 13.74
C ASP A 178 -9.56 5.35 12.82
N ILE A 179 -10.87 5.63 12.84
CA ILE A 179 -11.85 4.96 11.95
C ILE A 179 -11.77 5.57 10.54
N PRO A 180 -11.39 4.80 9.49
CA PRO A 180 -11.29 5.32 8.14
C PRO A 180 -12.68 5.71 7.63
N ILE A 181 -12.90 7.01 7.44
CA ILE A 181 -14.13 7.52 6.82
C ILE A 181 -14.11 7.09 5.36
N LYS A 182 -15.02 6.18 5.00
CA LYS A 182 -15.23 5.75 3.61
C LYS A 182 -15.67 6.96 2.79
N GLN A 183 -14.73 7.62 2.11
CA GLN A 183 -15.06 8.66 1.14
C GLN A 183 -15.73 8.01 -0.06
N ARG A 184 -16.88 8.56 -0.42
CA ARG A 184 -17.82 8.07 -1.44
C ARG A 184 -17.63 8.89 -2.71
#